data_AF-A0A1H2B0F0-F1
#
_entry.id   AF-A0A1H2B0F0-F1
#
_cell.length_a   1.000
_cell.length_b   1.000
_cell.length_c   1.000
_cell.angle_alpha   90.00
_cell.angle_beta   90.00
_cell.angle_gamma   90.00
#
_symmetry.space_group_name_H-M   'P 1'
#
loop_
_entity.id
_entity.type
_entity.pdbx_description
1 polymer ?
#
loop_
_entity_poly.entity_id
_entity_poly.type
_entity_poly.pdbx_seq_one_letter_code
_entity_poly.pdbx_strand_id
1 'polypeptide(L)'
;MGEVWIRTLGNGLVRADRVTEISSTRGSLHEDQGYSLKVIVDAKGHVLIDDADLQGSLGDRLEYARHMEDALLLAMDEARENDASVVVSFEPERQRWSAAPVAVLTGRLPDLAGRVPEAVG
;
A
#
# COMPACT_ATOMS: atom_id res chain seq x y z
N MET A 1 12.49 7.19 -13.47
CA MET A 1 11.41 6.45 -12.78
C MET A 1 11.99 5.32 -11.97
N GLY A 2 11.89 5.45 -10.65
CA GLY A 2 12.31 4.41 -9.72
C GLY A 2 11.35 3.23 -9.72
N GLU A 3 11.74 2.16 -9.02
CA GLU A 3 10.88 0.99 -8.90
C GLU A 3 9.84 1.17 -7.79
N VAL A 4 8.59 0.83 -8.09
CA VAL A 4 7.51 0.82 -7.11
C VAL A 4 7.28 -0.60 -6.61
N TRP A 5 7.38 -0.77 -5.30
CA TRP A 5 7.14 -2.02 -4.59
C TRP A 5 5.92 -1.88 -3.67
N ILE A 6 5.22 -2.97 -3.42
CA ILE A 6 4.08 -3.05 -2.51
C ILE A 6 4.45 -4.02 -1.40
N ARG A 7 4.33 -3.58 -0.14
CA ARG A 7 4.55 -4.43 1.03
C ARG A 7 3.32 -5.26 1.33
N THR A 8 3.50 -6.57 1.43
CA THR A 8 2.43 -7.51 1.79
C THR A 8 2.30 -7.62 3.30
N LEU A 9 1.15 -8.13 3.77
CA LEU A 9 0.89 -8.39 5.19
C LEU A 9 1.94 -9.33 5.81
N GLY A 10 2.46 -10.29 5.03
CA GLY A 10 3.54 -11.20 5.42
C GLY A 10 4.95 -10.58 5.34
N ASN A 11 5.09 -9.26 5.23
CA ASN A 11 6.35 -8.53 5.03
C ASN A 11 7.11 -8.87 3.74
N GLY A 12 6.44 -9.46 2.76
CA GLY A 12 6.98 -9.63 1.41
C GLY A 12 6.94 -8.33 0.62
N LEU A 13 7.66 -8.29 -0.50
CA LEU A 13 7.62 -7.21 -1.48
C LEU A 13 7.17 -7.74 -2.83
N VAL A 14 6.26 -7.00 -3.46
CA VAL A 14 5.72 -7.30 -4.78
C VAL A 14 5.96 -6.09 -5.68
N ARG A 15 6.39 -6.29 -6.94
CA ARG A 15 6.55 -5.17 -7.86
C ARG A 15 5.19 -4.71 -8.38
N ALA A 16 4.91 -3.41 -8.30
CA ALA A 16 3.64 -2.84 -8.74
C ALA A 16 3.40 -3.03 -10.25
N ASP A 17 4.45 -3.02 -11.08
CA ASP A 17 4.31 -3.22 -12.53
C ASP A 17 3.91 -4.66 -12.92
N ARG A 18 4.05 -5.63 -11.99
CA ARG A 18 3.65 -7.01 -12.21
C ARG A 18 2.25 -7.32 -11.68
N VAL A 19 1.60 -6.35 -11.02
CA VAL A 19 0.22 -6.51 -10.54
C VAL A 19 -0.71 -6.56 -11.74
N THR A 20 -1.44 -7.67 -11.85
CA THR A 20 -2.43 -7.87 -12.91
C THR A 20 -3.85 -7.59 -12.44
N GLU A 21 -4.10 -7.71 -11.14
CA GLU A 21 -5.42 -7.52 -10.53
C GLU A 21 -5.28 -7.07 -9.08
N ILE A 22 -6.19 -6.21 -8.63
CA ILE A 22 -6.42 -5.88 -7.22
C ILE A 22 -7.83 -6.37 -6.89
N SER A 23 -7.99 -7.08 -5.78
CA SER A 23 -9.27 -7.67 -5.42
C SER A 23 -9.44 -7.74 -3.91
N SER A 24 -10.66 -7.49 -3.46
CA SER A 24 -11.10 -7.72 -2.09
C SER A 24 -12.11 -8.86 -1.97
N THR A 25 -12.19 -9.44 -0.77
CA THR A 25 -13.14 -10.49 -0.41
C THR A 25 -14.16 -10.01 0.63
N ARG A 26 -15.31 -10.69 0.68
CA ARG A 26 -16.44 -10.36 1.58
C ARG A 26 -16.17 -10.64 3.08
N GLY A 27 -15.10 -11.34 3.37
CA GLY A 27 -14.60 -11.62 4.72
C GLY A 27 -13.08 -11.59 4.72
N SER A 28 -12.52 -11.56 5.92
CA SER A 28 -11.08 -11.77 6.16
C SER A 28 -10.65 -13.17 5.73
N LEU A 29 -9.35 -13.45 5.76
CA LEU A 29 -8.79 -14.78 5.52
C LEU A 29 -9.17 -15.78 6.61
N HIS A 30 -9.44 -15.30 7.83
CA HIS A 30 -9.59 -16.13 9.02
C HIS A 30 -11.02 -16.24 9.52
N GLU A 31 -11.87 -15.25 9.21
CA GLU A 31 -13.27 -15.18 9.63
C GLU A 31 -14.20 -14.78 8.46
N ASP A 32 -15.47 -15.18 8.53
CA ASP A 32 -16.52 -14.75 7.58
C ASP A 32 -16.93 -13.27 7.78
N GLN A 33 -16.31 -12.60 8.75
CA GLN A 33 -16.44 -11.17 9.02
C GLN A 33 -15.27 -10.36 8.44
N GLY A 34 -15.49 -9.05 8.29
CA GLY A 34 -14.47 -8.13 7.84
C GLY A 34 -14.30 -8.07 6.33
N TYR A 35 -13.06 -7.90 5.88
CA TYR A 35 -12.63 -8.01 4.49
C TYR A 35 -11.13 -8.37 4.40
N SER A 36 -10.71 -8.90 3.25
CA SER A 36 -9.29 -8.97 2.90
C SER A 36 -9.06 -8.27 1.57
N LEU A 37 -7.90 -7.63 1.41
CA LEU A 37 -7.47 -7.01 0.15
C LEU A 37 -6.16 -7.65 -0.29
N LYS A 38 -6.10 -8.07 -1.55
CA LYS A 38 -4.93 -8.69 -2.15
C LYS A 38 -4.65 -8.13 -3.53
N VAL A 39 -3.39 -8.29 -3.95
CA VAL A 39 -2.97 -8.10 -5.34
C VAL A 39 -2.61 -9.45 -5.95
N ILE A 40 -2.85 -9.60 -7.25
CA ILE A 40 -2.49 -10.79 -8.01
C ILE A 40 -1.25 -10.48 -8.85
N VAL A 41 -0.23 -11.33 -8.69
CA VAL A 41 1.01 -11.28 -9.48
C VAL A 41 1.34 -12.70 -9.92
N ASP A 42 1.59 -12.89 -11.22
CA ASP A 42 1.91 -14.20 -11.79
C ASP A 42 0.87 -15.29 -11.38
N ALA A 43 -0.42 -14.93 -11.40
CA ALA A 43 -1.55 -15.74 -10.93
C ALA A 43 -1.54 -16.13 -9.44
N LYS A 44 -0.64 -15.55 -8.63
CA LYS A 44 -0.59 -15.74 -7.18
C LYS A 44 -1.15 -14.53 -6.45
N GLY A 45 -2.04 -14.78 -5.48
CA GLY A 45 -2.56 -13.75 -4.59
C GLY A 45 -1.60 -13.40 -3.46
N HIS A 46 -1.36 -12.11 -3.26
CA HIS A 46 -0.55 -11.55 -2.19
C HIS A 46 -1.42 -10.62 -1.34
N VAL A 47 -1.65 -11.01 -0.10
CA VAL A 47 -2.55 -10.28 0.81
C VAL A 47 -1.83 -9.06 1.38
N LEU A 48 -2.53 -7.92 1.34
CA LEU A 48 -2.03 -6.63 1.81
C LEU A 48 -2.74 -6.19 3.10
N ILE A 49 -4.05 -6.44 3.17
CA ILE A 49 -4.89 -6.15 4.33
C ILE A 49 -5.69 -7.40 4.67
N ASP A 50 -5.75 -7.72 5.95
CA ASP A 50 -6.66 -8.70 6.52
C ASP A 50 -7.28 -8.07 7.76
N ASP A 51 -8.55 -7.66 7.67
CA ASP A 51 -9.24 -6.96 8.75
C ASP A 51 -10.53 -7.71 9.06
N ALA A 52 -10.49 -8.54 10.11
CA ALA A 52 -11.64 -9.29 10.62
C ALA A 52 -12.54 -8.44 11.54
N ASP A 53 -11.98 -7.40 12.15
CA ASP A 53 -12.63 -6.59 13.17
C ASP A 53 -13.51 -5.47 12.59
N LEU A 54 -13.41 -5.19 11.28
CA LEU A 54 -14.24 -4.19 10.62
C LEU A 54 -15.73 -4.47 10.87
N GLN A 55 -16.36 -3.55 11.59
CA GLN A 55 -17.77 -3.57 11.93
C GLN A 55 -18.63 -2.95 10.82
N GLY A 56 -19.93 -3.21 10.84
CA GLY A 56 -20.90 -2.60 9.92
C GLY A 56 -21.59 -3.62 9.01
N SER A 57 -22.52 -3.12 8.18
CA SER A 57 -23.23 -3.99 7.24
C SER A 57 -22.27 -4.54 6.18
N LEU A 58 -22.67 -5.62 5.50
CA LEU A 58 -21.87 -6.15 4.40
C LEU A 58 -21.70 -5.13 3.26
N GLY A 59 -22.69 -4.27 3.03
CA GLY A 59 -22.60 -3.20 2.03
C GLY A 59 -21.49 -2.21 2.37
N ASP A 60 -21.52 -1.68 3.61
CA ASP A 60 -20.54 -0.70 4.10
C ASP A 60 -19.11 -1.26 4.05
N ARG A 61 -18.93 -2.51 4.48
CA ARG A 61 -17.62 -3.18 4.47
C ARG A 61 -17.07 -3.34 3.05
N LEU A 62 -17.92 -3.70 2.08
CA LEU A 62 -17.51 -3.83 0.68
C LEU A 62 -17.26 -2.47 0.01
N GLU A 63 -18.01 -1.43 0.38
CA GLU A 63 -17.73 -0.06 -0.07
C GLU A 63 -16.40 0.43 0.47
N TYR A 64 -16.13 0.17 1.75
CA TYR A 64 -14.85 0.50 2.37
C TYR A 64 -13.68 -0.26 1.71
N ALA A 65 -13.84 -1.56 1.46
CA ALA A 65 -12.84 -2.36 0.77
C ALA A 65 -12.52 -1.80 -0.63
N ARG A 66 -13.54 -1.42 -1.41
CA ARG A 66 -13.35 -0.76 -2.72
C ARG A 66 -12.62 0.57 -2.59
N HIS A 67 -12.96 1.38 -1.59
CA HIS A 67 -12.23 2.63 -1.33
C HIS A 67 -10.75 2.38 -1.05
N MET A 68 -10.42 1.30 -0.32
CA MET A 68 -9.04 0.91 -0.07
C MET A 68 -8.31 0.41 -1.34
N GLU A 69 -9.01 -0.23 -2.27
CA GLU A 69 -8.47 -0.58 -3.59
C GLU A 69 -8.16 0.67 -4.44
N ASP A 70 -9.11 1.61 -4.52
CA ASP A 70 -8.94 2.87 -5.25
C ASP A 70 -7.78 3.71 -4.67
N ALA A 71 -7.68 3.76 -3.33
CA ALA A 71 -6.59 4.44 -2.66
C ALA A 71 -5.23 3.77 -2.90
N LEU A 72 -5.19 2.45 -3.07
CA LEU A 72 -3.97 1.74 -3.44
C LEU A 72 -3.53 2.10 -4.86
N LEU A 73 -4.46 2.13 -5.81
CA LEU A 73 -4.20 2.55 -7.19
C LEU A 73 -3.58 3.95 -7.22
N LEU A 74 -4.21 4.90 -6.51
CA LEU A 74 -3.70 6.26 -6.40
C LEU A 74 -2.27 6.30 -5.82
N ALA A 75 -2.03 5.58 -4.71
CA ALA A 75 -0.72 5.55 -4.08
C ALA A 75 0.37 4.95 -5.00
N MET A 76 0.03 3.98 -5.85
CA MET A 76 0.95 3.41 -6.84
C MET A 76 1.24 4.39 -7.98
N ASP A 77 0.24 5.12 -8.46
CA ASP A 77 0.42 6.13 -9.50
C ASP A 77 1.30 7.28 -8.99
N GLU A 78 1.00 7.83 -7.81
CA GLU A 78 1.83 8.87 -7.15
C GLU A 78 3.27 8.39 -6.91
N ALA A 79 3.42 7.13 -6.47
CA ALA A 79 4.73 6.50 -6.28
C ALA A 79 5.53 6.38 -7.59
N ARG A 80 4.85 6.19 -8.71
CA ARG A 80 5.47 6.01 -10.04
C ARG A 80 5.96 7.31 -10.65
N GLU A 81 5.40 8.44 -10.22
CA GLU A 81 5.92 9.78 -10.53
C GLU A 81 7.25 10.07 -9.82
N ASN A 82 7.68 9.21 -8.89
CA ASN A 82 8.94 9.37 -8.17
C ASN A 82 10.14 8.80 -8.95
N ASP A 83 11.28 9.51 -8.90
CA ASP A 83 12.54 9.02 -9.48
C ASP A 83 13.28 8.02 -8.58
N ALA A 84 12.99 8.00 -7.27
CA ALA A 84 13.54 7.03 -6.34
C ALA A 84 12.72 5.74 -6.32
N SER A 85 13.36 4.61 -6.01
CA SER A 85 12.62 3.38 -5.71
C SER A 85 11.87 3.52 -4.38
N VAL A 86 10.58 3.21 -4.40
CA VAL A 86 9.63 3.44 -3.31
C VAL A 86 8.86 2.17 -2.96
N VAL A 87 8.44 2.08 -1.70
CA VAL A 87 7.60 1.00 -1.19
C VAL A 87 6.29 1.60 -0.69
N VAL A 88 5.18 1.16 -1.27
CA VAL A 88 3.82 1.40 -0.83
C VAL A 88 3.47 0.36 0.24
N SER A 89 3.01 0.81 1.40
CA SER A 89 2.62 -0.04 2.53
C SER A 89 1.32 0.45 3.15
N PHE A 90 0.51 -0.46 3.68
CA PHE A 90 -0.67 -0.10 4.47
C PHE A 90 -0.26 0.24 5.91
N GLU A 91 -0.70 1.40 6.42
CA GLU A 91 -0.56 1.83 7.81
C GLU A 91 -1.87 1.51 8.56
N PRO A 92 -1.98 0.39 9.30
CA PRO A 92 -3.24 0.00 9.95
C PRO A 92 -3.70 1.02 11.00
N GLU A 93 -2.78 1.65 11.73
CA GLU A 93 -3.10 2.67 12.74
C GLU A 93 -3.76 3.93 12.14
N ARG A 94 -3.49 4.20 10.86
CA ARG A 94 -3.98 5.37 10.13
C ARG A 94 -5.01 5.00 9.07
N GLN A 95 -5.26 3.71 8.87
CA GLN A 95 -6.15 3.16 7.85
C GLN A 95 -5.90 3.79 6.47
N ARG A 96 -4.63 3.86 6.05
CA ARG A 96 -4.25 4.46 4.77
C ARG A 96 -3.03 3.83 4.15
N TRP A 97 -2.84 4.07 2.86
CA TRP A 97 -1.59 3.75 2.16
C TRP A 97 -0.55 4.85 2.37
N SER A 98 0.71 4.43 2.47
CA SER A 98 1.87 5.32 2.54
C SER A 98 2.97 4.83 1.61
N ALA A 99 3.64 5.76 0.94
CA ALA A 99 4.81 5.49 0.12
C ALA A 99 6.07 6.03 0.80
N ALA A 100 7.09 5.17 0.94
CA ALA A 100 8.38 5.55 1.50
C ALA A 100 9.52 5.13 0.55
N PRO A 101 10.58 5.94 0.37
CA PRO A 101 11.75 5.51 -0.38
C PRO A 101 12.36 4.25 0.25
N VAL A 102 12.80 3.30 -0.58
CA VAL A 102 13.48 2.06 -0.14
C VAL A 102 14.67 2.38 0.78
N ALA A 103 15.37 3.47 0.51
CA ALA A 103 16.49 3.95 1.32
C ALA A 103 16.08 4.11 2.80
N VAL A 104 14.94 4.75 3.08
CA VAL A 104 14.41 5.01 4.44
C VAL A 104 14.17 3.70 5.19
N LEU A 105 13.71 2.65 4.50
CA LEU A 105 13.44 1.34 5.09
C LEU A 105 14.69 0.54 5.43
N THR A 106 15.82 0.81 4.76
CA THR A 106 17.13 0.20 5.05
C THR A 106 17.94 0.97 6.10
N GLY A 107 17.37 2.03 6.68
CA GLY A 107 18.07 2.94 7.59
C GLY A 107 19.05 3.89 6.89
N ARG A 108 19.14 3.86 5.55
CA ARG A 108 19.79 4.92 4.78
C ARG A 108 18.78 6.03 4.53
N LEU A 109 18.72 7.00 5.42
CA LEU A 109 18.05 8.25 5.08
C LEU A 109 18.62 8.74 3.72
N PRO A 110 17.78 9.02 2.71
CA PRO A 110 18.26 9.80 1.58
C PRO A 110 18.72 11.13 2.16
N ASP A 111 19.97 11.49 1.89
CA ASP A 111 20.52 12.77 2.28
C ASP A 111 19.67 13.85 1.60
N LEU A 112 18.72 14.43 2.34
CA LEU A 112 17.97 15.61 1.94
C LEU A 112 18.89 16.85 2.02
N ALA A 113 20.11 16.75 1.48
CA ALA A 113 20.93 17.88 1.10
C ALA A 113 20.32 18.49 -0.17
N GLY A 114 19.25 19.25 0.02
CA GLY A 114 18.52 19.83 -1.09
C GLY A 114 17.46 20.82 -0.65
N ARG A 115 17.91 21.99 -0.19
CA ARG A 115 17.16 23.25 -0.02
C ARG A 115 16.49 23.47 1.35
N VAL A 116 17.30 23.88 2.32
CA VAL A 116 16.90 24.95 3.26
C VAL A 116 16.98 26.28 2.49
N PRO A 117 15.90 27.09 2.36
CA PRO A 117 16.09 28.49 2.09
C PRO A 117 16.69 29.12 3.35
N GLU A 118 17.95 29.53 3.22
CA GLU A 118 18.67 30.35 4.16
C GLU A 118 17.87 31.64 4.40
N ALA A 119 17.45 31.86 5.65
CA ALA A 119 16.95 33.14 6.09
C ALA A 119 18.14 34.09 6.27
N VAL A 120 18.20 35.14 5.45
CA VAL A 120 19.05 36.33 5.60
C VAL A 120 18.34 37.48 4.88
N GLY A 121 18.03 38.63 5.46
CA GLY A 121 18.12 39.16 6.82
C GLY A 121 17.31 40.45 6.88
#